data_AF-A0A6P5RLF5-F1
#
_entry.id   AF-A0A6P5RLF5-F1
#
_cell.length_a   1.000
_cell.length_b   1.000
_cell.length_c   1.000
_cell.angle_alpha   90.00
_cell.angle_beta   90.00
_cell.angle_gamma   90.00
#
_symmetry.space_group_name_H-M   'P 1'
#
loop_
_entity.id
_entity.type
_entity.pdbx_description
1 polymer ?
#
loop_
_entity_poly.entity_id
_entity_poly.type
_entity_poly.pdbx_seq_one_letter_code
_entity_poly.pdbx_strand_id
1 'polypeptide(L)'
;MLVKGRKVSGRGEAVAANYAFGPLEDDVIIKHRLLTRTTTTRGEPPLKKLQKKFTSLFVELDKNEDNYGDCDKLAKAFLQELSTFEIPLLKSKAVVDANLREKHNFDELREEINRQIVQAQTDIELLKKQLTKRFSGNL
;
A
#
# COMPACT_ATOMS: atom_id res chain seq x y z
N MET A 1 60.65 0.04 11.74
CA MET A 1 59.57 -0.11 10.74
C MET A 1 58.62 -1.19 11.21
N LEU A 2 57.43 -0.81 11.68
CA LEU A 2 56.43 -1.73 12.24
C LEU A 2 55.31 -1.95 11.21
N VAL A 3 55.26 -3.15 10.65
CA VAL A 3 54.17 -3.64 9.80
C VAL A 3 52.97 -3.94 10.72
N LYS A 4 51.91 -3.11 10.65
CA LYS A 4 50.64 -3.35 11.34
C LYS A 4 49.67 -4.00 10.36
N GLY A 5 49.34 -5.26 10.62
CA GLY A 5 48.49 -6.11 9.79
C GLY A 5 47.08 -5.53 9.58
N ARG A 6 46.66 -5.52 8.32
CA ARG A 6 45.29 -5.24 7.90
C ARG A 6 44.44 -6.49 8.18
N LYS A 7 43.60 -6.45 9.21
CA LYS A 7 42.58 -7.49 9.44
C LYS A 7 41.54 -7.39 8.34
N VAL A 8 41.45 -8.45 7.53
CA VAL A 8 40.33 -8.73 6.63
C VAL A 8 39.11 -9.03 7.50
N SER A 9 38.11 -8.15 7.45
CA SER A 9 36.80 -8.40 8.06
C SER A 9 35.99 -9.27 7.12
N GLY A 10 36.05 -10.59 7.34
CA GLY A 10 35.10 -11.53 6.81
C GLY A 10 34.29 -12.10 7.96
N ARG A 11 32.98 -11.84 7.99
CA ARG A 11 32.01 -12.74 8.62
C ARG A 11 30.59 -12.36 8.18
N GLY A 12 29.88 -13.34 7.65
CA GLY A 12 28.55 -13.18 7.08
C GLY A 12 27.55 -12.67 8.11
N GLU A 13 26.94 -11.55 7.77
CA GLU A 13 25.62 -11.21 8.28
C GLU A 13 24.63 -11.86 7.33
N ALA A 14 23.93 -12.88 7.83
CA ALA A 14 22.67 -13.28 7.23
C ALA A 14 21.87 -11.99 7.06
N VAL A 15 21.44 -11.71 5.83
CA VAL A 15 20.49 -10.64 5.53
C VAL A 15 19.15 -11.07 6.11
N ALA A 16 19.05 -11.09 7.44
CA ALA A 16 17.80 -10.93 8.13
C ALA A 16 17.26 -9.63 7.57
N ALA A 17 16.16 -9.70 6.81
CA ALA A 17 15.47 -8.52 6.34
C ALA A 17 15.30 -7.61 7.56
N ASN A 18 16.02 -6.48 7.56
CA ASN A 18 16.01 -5.49 8.62
C ASN A 18 14.64 -4.80 8.61
N TYR A 19 13.60 -5.51 9.01
CA TYR A 19 12.36 -4.90 9.43
C TYR A 19 12.68 -4.17 10.74
N ALA A 20 12.55 -2.85 10.72
CA ALA A 20 12.82 -2.01 11.89
C ALA A 20 11.84 -2.31 13.06
N PHE A 21 10.75 -3.03 12.78
CA PHE A 21 9.69 -3.39 13.71
C PHE A 21 9.22 -4.83 13.46
N GLY A 22 8.63 -5.47 14.47
CA GLY A 22 8.07 -6.82 14.30
C GLY A 22 6.83 -6.83 13.38
N PRO A 23 6.44 -7.97 12.78
CA PRO A 23 5.30 -8.04 11.86
C PRO A 23 3.97 -7.51 12.43
N LEU A 24 3.75 -7.67 13.73
CA LEU A 24 2.57 -7.14 14.42
C LEU A 24 2.64 -5.62 14.66
N GLU A 25 3.84 -5.08 14.84
CA GLU A 25 4.08 -3.65 15.02
C GLU A 25 4.00 -2.91 13.68
N ASP A 26 4.49 -3.54 12.61
CA ASP A 26 4.37 -3.05 11.23
C ASP A 26 2.90 -2.88 10.83
N ASP A 27 2.04 -3.85 11.13
CA ASP A 27 0.61 -3.75 10.86
C ASP A 27 -0.05 -2.57 11.60
N VAL A 28 0.36 -2.31 12.84
CA VAL A 28 -0.14 -1.17 13.63
C VAL A 28 0.36 0.15 13.05
N ILE A 29 1.62 0.23 12.64
CA ILE A 29 2.22 1.42 12.02
C ILE A 29 1.59 1.68 10.65
N ILE A 30 1.39 0.65 9.83
CA ILE A 30 0.74 0.73 8.53
C ILE A 30 -0.70 1.19 8.69
N LYS A 31 -1.47 0.59 9.62
CA LYS A 31 -2.83 1.01 9.94
C LYS A 31 -2.88 2.44 10.44
N HIS A 32 -2.03 2.81 11.40
CA HIS A 32 -1.96 4.16 11.93
C HIS A 32 -1.65 5.14 10.80
N ARG A 33 -0.63 4.89 9.97
CA ARG A 33 -0.24 5.77 8.85
C ARG A 33 -1.36 5.89 7.82
N LEU A 34 -2.03 4.80 7.47
CA LEU A 34 -3.23 4.81 6.62
C LEU A 34 -4.33 5.67 7.23
N LEU A 35 -4.62 5.47 8.51
CA LEU A 35 -5.61 6.23 9.25
C LEU A 35 -5.24 7.72 9.23
N THR A 36 -4.03 8.11 9.64
CA THR A 36 -3.63 9.54 9.67
C THR A 36 -3.55 10.17 8.28
N ARG A 37 -3.18 9.41 7.24
CA ARG A 37 -3.15 9.89 5.85
C ARG A 37 -4.54 10.01 5.23
N THR A 38 -5.55 9.32 5.77
CA THR A 38 -6.96 9.40 5.31
C THR A 38 -7.86 10.23 6.23
N THR A 39 -7.49 10.45 7.49
CA THR A 39 -8.24 11.23 8.46
C THR A 39 -7.79 12.68 8.48
N THR A 40 -8.24 13.49 7.53
CA THR A 40 -8.57 14.88 7.84
C THR A 40 -9.61 15.43 6.87
N THR A 41 -10.89 15.33 7.24
CA THR A 41 -11.83 16.43 6.99
C THR A 41 -12.48 16.76 8.32
N ARG A 42 -12.06 17.87 8.93
CA ARG A 42 -12.78 18.46 10.06
C ARG A 42 -14.17 18.84 9.52
N GLY A 43 -15.21 18.09 9.88
CA GLY A 43 -16.57 18.28 9.35
C GLY A 43 -17.29 16.98 9.00
N GLU A 44 -18.53 17.10 8.50
CA GLU A 44 -19.30 15.96 8.00
C GLU A 44 -18.60 15.32 6.78
N PRO A 45 -18.44 13.97 6.73
CA PRO A 45 -17.83 13.30 5.59
C PRO A 45 -18.51 13.69 4.27
N PRO A 46 -17.77 14.01 3.19
CA PRO A 46 -18.33 14.49 1.93
C PRO A 46 -19.43 13.59 1.36
N LEU A 47 -19.25 12.27 1.41
CA LEU A 47 -20.25 11.29 0.96
C LEU A 47 -21.53 11.36 1.82
N LYS A 48 -21.39 11.50 3.14
CA LYS A 48 -22.53 11.59 4.06
C LYS A 48 -23.33 12.88 3.83
N LYS A 49 -22.64 13.99 3.56
CA LYS A 49 -23.25 15.27 3.21
C LYS A 49 -24.01 15.20 1.88
N LEU A 50 -23.44 14.54 0.87
CA LEU A 50 -24.09 14.28 -0.41
C LEU A 50 -25.35 13.41 -0.24
N GLN A 51 -25.24 12.32 0.53
CA GLN A 51 -26.37 11.43 0.84
C GLN A 51 -27.51 12.17 1.52
N LYS A 52 -27.23 13.03 2.51
CA LYS A 52 -28.27 13.85 3.15
C LYS A 52 -29.03 14.70 2.16
N LYS A 53 -28.34 15.40 1.25
CA LYS A 53 -28.99 16.25 0.24
C LYS A 53 -29.82 15.44 -0.75
N PHE A 54 -29.33 14.27 -1.14
CA PHE A 54 -30.08 13.32 -1.95
C PHE A 54 -31.39 12.90 -1.25
N THR A 55 -31.30 12.45 0.00
CA THR A 55 -32.47 12.05 0.79
C THR A 55 -33.44 13.20 0.99
N SER A 56 -32.97 14.41 1.28
CA SER A 56 -33.84 15.59 1.42
C SER A 56 -34.62 15.89 0.14
N LEU A 57 -33.98 15.81 -1.04
CA LEU A 57 -34.67 15.98 -2.32
C LEU A 57 -35.75 14.92 -2.53
N PHE A 58 -35.43 13.65 -2.29
CA PHE A 58 -36.40 12.56 -2.47
C PHE A 58 -37.58 12.65 -1.50
N VAL A 59 -37.32 12.97 -0.24
CA VAL A 59 -38.38 13.18 0.76
C VAL A 59 -39.30 14.33 0.35
N GLU A 60 -38.77 15.40 -0.25
CA GLU A 60 -39.60 16.51 -0.73
C GLU A 60 -40.45 16.09 -1.94
N LEU A 61 -39.88 15.35 -2.88
CA LEU A 61 -40.60 14.81 -4.04
C LEU A 61 -41.73 13.85 -3.64
N ASP A 62 -41.56 13.07 -2.57
CA ASP A 62 -42.54 12.08 -2.10
C ASP A 62 -43.79 12.70 -1.45
N LYS A 63 -43.77 14.00 -1.11
CA LYS A 63 -44.90 14.64 -0.42
C LYS A 63 -46.17 14.79 -1.27
N ASN A 64 -46.09 14.60 -2.60
CA ASN A 64 -47.22 14.77 -3.53
C ASN A 64 -47.93 16.14 -3.37
N GLU A 65 -47.18 17.19 -3.05
CA GLU A 65 -47.62 18.57 -2.93
C GLU A 65 -47.11 19.40 -4.13
N ASP A 66 -47.71 20.55 -4.41
CA ASP A 66 -47.21 21.51 -5.42
C ASP A 66 -45.97 22.27 -4.91
N ASN A 67 -44.92 21.54 -4.55
CA ASN A 67 -43.68 22.05 -3.92
C ASN A 67 -42.51 22.23 -4.91
N TYR A 68 -42.81 22.49 -6.19
CA TYR A 68 -41.82 22.61 -7.28
C TYR A 68 -40.66 23.55 -6.96
N GLY A 69 -40.93 24.68 -6.27
CA GLY A 69 -39.91 25.66 -5.91
C GLY A 69 -38.89 25.13 -4.89
N ASP A 70 -39.32 24.30 -3.95
CA ASP A 70 -38.43 23.71 -2.94
C ASP A 70 -37.69 22.49 -3.50
N CYS A 71 -38.35 21.72 -4.36
CA CYS A 71 -37.70 20.67 -5.15
C CYS A 71 -36.58 21.24 -6.04
N ASP A 72 -36.79 22.36 -6.74
CA ASP A 72 -35.75 23.01 -7.56
C ASP A 72 -34.55 23.47 -6.72
N LYS A 73 -34.80 24.08 -5.55
CA LYS A 73 -33.73 24.47 -4.62
C LYS A 73 -32.93 23.26 -4.13
N LEU A 74 -33.61 22.20 -3.72
CA LEU A 74 -32.96 20.97 -3.24
C LEU A 74 -32.17 20.27 -4.35
N ALA A 75 -32.68 20.25 -5.58
CA ALA A 75 -31.99 19.69 -6.74
C ALA A 75 -30.70 20.47 -7.05
N LYS A 76 -30.76 21.81 -7.07
CA LYS A 76 -29.55 22.66 -7.24
C LYS A 76 -28.54 22.43 -6.12
N ALA A 77 -29.00 22.36 -4.88
CA ALA A 77 -28.13 22.11 -3.73
C ALA A 77 -27.45 20.74 -3.77
N PHE A 78 -28.16 19.72 -4.26
CA PHE A 78 -27.64 18.37 -4.47
C PHE A 78 -26.59 18.35 -5.60
N LEU A 79 -26.89 18.93 -6.76
CA LEU A 79 -25.96 19.00 -7.89
C LEU A 79 -24.66 19.75 -7.54
N GLN A 80 -24.75 20.84 -6.77
CA GLN A 80 -23.58 21.56 -6.29
C GLN A 80 -22.71 20.71 -5.36
N GLU A 81 -23.33 19.94 -4.47
CA GLU A 81 -22.59 19.02 -3.59
C GLU A 81 -21.96 17.88 -4.37
N LEU A 82 -22.66 17.35 -5.38
CA LEU A 82 -22.16 16.30 -6.26
C LEU A 82 -20.90 16.77 -7.00
N SER A 83 -20.94 17.96 -7.58
CA SER A 83 -19.78 18.57 -8.25
C SER A 83 -18.62 18.80 -7.28
N THR A 84 -18.90 19.20 -6.04
CA THR A 84 -17.88 19.37 -5.01
C THR A 84 -17.26 18.03 -4.59
N PHE A 85 -18.06 16.95 -4.59
CA PHE A 85 -17.62 15.59 -4.22
C PHE A 85 -16.78 14.91 -5.32
N GLU A 86 -16.95 15.31 -6.58
CA GLU A 86 -16.30 14.69 -7.73
C GLU A 86 -14.76 14.76 -7.67
N ILE A 87 -14.19 15.94 -7.37
CA ILE A 87 -12.73 16.11 -7.32
C ILE A 87 -12.08 15.19 -6.25
N PRO A 88 -12.56 15.18 -4.99
CA PRO A 88 -12.09 14.22 -3.97
C PRO A 88 -12.22 12.75 -4.41
N LEU A 89 -13.32 12.38 -5.07
CA LEU A 89 -13.55 11.03 -5.55
C LEU A 89 -12.52 10.61 -6.62
N LEU A 90 -12.30 11.47 -7.62
CA LEU A 90 -11.30 11.24 -8.67
C LEU A 90 -9.89 11.14 -8.09
N LYS A 91 -9.55 12.00 -7.12
CA LYS A 91 -8.27 11.93 -6.42
C LYS A 91 -8.10 10.62 -5.67
N SER A 92 -9.14 10.18 -4.93
CA SER A 92 -9.10 8.90 -4.21
C SER A 92 -8.93 7.73 -5.18
N LYS A 93 -9.67 7.71 -6.29
CA LYS A 93 -9.53 6.71 -7.34
C LYS A 93 -8.10 6.67 -7.91
N ALA A 94 -7.52 7.82 -8.25
CA ALA A 94 -6.16 7.89 -8.78
C ALA A 94 -5.12 7.34 -7.79
N VAL A 95 -5.30 7.60 -6.49
CA VAL A 95 -4.44 7.04 -5.43
C VAL A 95 -4.61 5.54 -5.31
N VAL A 96 -5.84 5.02 -5.35
CA VAL A 96 -6.09 3.57 -5.32
C VAL A 96 -5.47 2.89 -6.53
N ASP A 97 -5.66 3.44 -7.73
CA ASP A 97 -5.09 2.92 -8.98
C ASP A 97 -3.55 2.92 -8.91
N ALA A 98 -2.93 3.95 -8.32
CA ALA A 98 -1.49 4.00 -8.09
C ALA A 98 -1.00 2.93 -7.10
N ASN A 99 -1.69 2.77 -5.97
CA ASN A 99 -1.35 1.75 -4.97
C ASN A 99 -1.48 0.33 -5.54
N LEU A 100 -2.47 0.08 -6.41
CA LEU A 100 -2.63 -1.23 -7.07
C LEU A 100 -1.47 -1.53 -8.02
N ARG A 101 -1.02 -0.54 -8.81
CA ARG A 101 0.18 -0.69 -9.65
C ARG A 101 1.43 -0.93 -8.81
N GLU A 102 1.59 -0.18 -7.72
CA GLU A 102 2.73 -0.34 -6.82
C GLU A 102 2.74 -1.73 -6.18
N LYS A 103 1.58 -2.21 -5.71
CA LYS A 103 1.43 -3.58 -5.20
C LYS A 103 1.85 -4.62 -6.24
N HIS A 104 1.38 -4.48 -7.48
CA HIS A 104 1.75 -5.40 -8.57
C HIS A 104 3.27 -5.43 -8.79
N ASN A 105 3.92 -4.28 -8.82
CA ASN A 105 5.37 -4.19 -8.96
C ASN A 105 6.11 -4.87 -7.79
N PHE A 106 5.59 -4.74 -6.57
CA PHE A 106 6.16 -5.45 -5.41
C PHE A 106 5.96 -6.96 -5.48
N ASP A 107 4.82 -7.42 -5.97
CA ASP A 107 4.55 -8.84 -6.17
C ASP A 107 5.53 -9.43 -7.21
N GLU A 108 5.74 -8.76 -8.35
CA GLU A 108 6.73 -9.16 -9.37
C GLU A 108 8.17 -9.18 -8.82
N LEU A 109 8.57 -8.12 -8.10
CA LEU A 109 9.91 -8.05 -7.51
C LEU A 109 10.13 -9.17 -6.49
N ARG A 110 9.12 -9.47 -5.67
CA ARG A 110 9.18 -10.56 -4.69
C ARG A 110 9.35 -11.90 -5.39
N GLU A 111 8.62 -12.15 -6.46
CA GLU A 111 8.78 -13.39 -7.24
C GLU A 111 10.18 -13.51 -7.85
N GLU A 112 10.74 -12.41 -8.38
CA GLU A 112 12.08 -12.40 -8.93
C GLU A 112 13.15 -12.67 -7.86
N ILE A 113 13.05 -12.01 -6.70
CA ILE A 113 13.96 -12.27 -5.58
C ILE A 113 13.88 -13.74 -5.14
N ASN A 114 12.67 -14.30 -5.06
CA ASN A 114 12.50 -15.71 -4.69
C ASN A 114 13.15 -16.65 -5.71
N ARG A 115 13.04 -16.37 -7.02
CA ARG A 115 13.75 -17.13 -8.06
C ARG A 115 15.26 -17.06 -7.86
N GLN A 116 15.81 -15.88 -7.60
CA GLN A 116 17.24 -15.69 -7.37
C GLN A 116 17.73 -16.42 -6.11
N ILE A 117 16.95 -16.43 -5.04
CA ILE A 117 17.26 -17.18 -3.81
C ILE A 117 17.36 -18.69 -4.11
N VAL A 118 16.38 -19.25 -4.82
CA VAL A 118 16.38 -20.69 -5.18
C VAL A 118 17.57 -21.04 -6.08
N GLN A 119 17.89 -20.17 -7.03
CA GLN A 119 19.07 -20.35 -7.89
C GLN A 119 20.36 -20.33 -7.06
N ALA A 120 20.54 -19.33 -6.19
CA ALA A 120 21.71 -19.22 -5.34
C ALA A 120 21.87 -20.43 -4.40
N GLN A 121 20.77 -20.94 -3.84
CA GLN A 121 20.78 -22.16 -3.03
C GLN A 121 21.26 -23.37 -3.85
N THR A 122 20.78 -23.51 -5.09
CA THR A 122 21.19 -24.58 -6.00
C THR A 122 22.68 -24.49 -6.34
N ASP A 123 23.18 -23.29 -6.62
CA ASP A 123 24.59 -23.05 -6.92
C ASP A 123 25.48 -23.37 -5.71
N ILE A 124 25.07 -22.97 -4.51
CA ILE A 124 25.77 -23.31 -3.26
C ILE A 124 25.88 -24.83 -3.09
N GLU A 125 24.80 -25.57 -3.32
CA GLU A 125 24.82 -27.04 -3.21
C GLU A 125 25.69 -27.71 -4.28
N LEU A 126 25.70 -27.18 -5.49
CA LEU A 126 26.60 -27.66 -6.54
C LEU A 126 28.07 -27.42 -6.17
N LEU A 127 28.40 -26.21 -5.71
CA LEU A 127 29.76 -25.85 -5.30
C LEU A 127 30.25 -26.68 -4.12
N LYS A 128 29.39 -26.95 -3.13
CA LYS A 128 29.68 -27.88 -2.03
C LYS A 128 30.05 -29.27 -2.55
N LYS A 129 29.25 -29.84 -3.46
CA LYS A 129 29.53 -31.16 -4.05
C LYS A 129 30.85 -31.19 -4.82
N GLN A 130 31.13 -30.15 -5.61
CA GLN A 130 32.40 -30.03 -6.34
C GLN A 130 33.59 -29.98 -5.38
N LEU A 131 33.46 -29.20 -4.29
CA LEU A 131 34.48 -29.09 -3.26
C LEU A 131 34.73 -30.45 -2.58
N THR A 132 33.68 -31.17 -2.18
CA THR A 132 33.81 -32.50 -1.57
C THR A 132 34.50 -33.49 -2.50
N LYS A 133 34.11 -33.55 -3.78
CA LYS A 133 34.75 -34.42 -4.78
C LYS A 133 36.24 -34.13 -4.94
N ARG A 134 36.61 -32.84 -4.97
CA ARG A 134 38.01 -32.41 -5.09
C ARG A 134 38.86 -32.87 -3.90
N PHE A 135 38.31 -32.85 -2.69
CA PHE A 135 39.03 -33.31 -1.50
C PHE A 135 39.05 -34.83 -1.31
N SER A 136 38.07 -35.55 -1.85
CA SER A 136 38.00 -37.02 -1.77
C SER A 136 38.81 -37.74 -2.86
N GLY A 137 39.15 -37.08 -3.97
CA GLY A 137 40.05 -37.62 -5.00
C GLY A 137 41.56 -37.41 -4.76
N ASN A 138 41.94 -36.80 -3.63
CA ASN A 138 43.33 -36.55 -3.22
C ASN A 138 43.79 -37.44 -2.04
N LEU A 139 43.01 -38.47 -1.70
CA LEU A 139 43.33 -39.56 -0.77
C LEU A 139 43.43 -40.85 -1.57
#